data_AF-A0AAV9FW82-F1
#
_entry.id   AF-A0AAV9FW82-F1
#
_cell.length_a   1.000
_cell.length_b   1.000
_cell.length_c   1.000
_cell.angle_alpha   90.00
_cell.angle_beta   90.00
_cell.angle_gamma   90.00
#
_symmetry.space_group_name_H-M   'P 1'
#
loop_
_entity.id
_entity.type
_entity.pdbx_description
1 polymer ?
#
loop_
_entity_poly.entity_id
_entity_poly.type
_entity_poly.pdbx_seq_one_letter_code
_entity_poly.pdbx_strand_id
1 'polypeptide(L)'
;MMDGLSLNSTFSKRLSKKTPGLVKSSYPVATRFEFPFGTTSSYHNWKPENGAVVVCILGQDSEWWCSDGSHKLESEGPVLGHGGLAFPEALLEHCPKREVNMKDGGVLIMYPGLRVREVKGRSFMYARRANTS
;
A
#
# COMPACT_ATOMS: atom_id res chain seq x y z
N MET A 1 -20.21 -19.08 30.90
CA MET A 1 -20.57 -19.39 29.49
C MET A 1 -21.02 -18.08 28.89
N MET A 2 -20.30 -17.53 27.91
CA MET A 2 -20.56 -16.18 27.40
C MET A 2 -21.77 -16.19 26.45
N ASP A 3 -22.67 -15.24 26.70
CA ASP A 3 -23.88 -14.97 25.93
C ASP A 3 -23.53 -14.53 24.51
N GLY A 4 -24.12 -15.23 23.53
CA GLY A 4 -24.08 -14.86 22.14
C GLY A 4 -24.95 -13.63 21.90
N LEU A 5 -24.32 -12.52 21.55
CA LEU A 5 -24.99 -11.32 21.03
C LEU A 5 -25.70 -11.67 19.72
N SER A 6 -27.02 -11.83 19.76
CA SER A 6 -27.85 -11.92 18.56
C SER A 6 -27.96 -10.52 17.94
N LEU A 7 -27.30 -10.34 16.80
CA LEU A 7 -27.41 -9.09 16.04
C LEU A 7 -28.79 -9.01 15.38
N ASN A 8 -29.55 -8.02 15.84
CA ASN A 8 -30.86 -7.62 15.36
C ASN A 8 -31.00 -7.68 13.84
N SER A 9 -32.00 -8.46 13.38
CA SER A 9 -32.39 -8.71 11.98
C SER A 9 -33.02 -7.50 11.25
N THR A 10 -32.91 -6.31 11.82
CA THR A 10 -33.58 -5.10 11.33
C THR A 10 -32.73 -4.32 10.32
N PHE A 11 -31.41 -4.56 10.24
CA PHE A 11 -30.53 -3.83 9.32
C PHE A 11 -30.60 -4.34 7.87
N SER A 12 -30.96 -5.61 7.66
CA SER A 12 -30.98 -6.22 6.31
C SER A 12 -32.19 -5.87 5.44
N LYS A 13 -33.23 -5.24 5.99
CA LYS A 13 -34.48 -5.00 5.23
C LYS A 13 -34.53 -3.67 4.47
N ARG A 14 -33.57 -2.76 4.64
CA ARG A 14 -33.58 -1.44 3.96
C ARG A 14 -32.76 -1.36 2.65
N LEU A 15 -32.13 -2.44 2.21
CA LEU A 15 -31.39 -2.47 0.93
C LEU A 15 -32.13 -3.15 -0.22
N SER A 16 -33.34 -3.67 0.03
CA SER A 16 -34.18 -4.26 -1.03
C SER A 16 -35.26 -3.27 -1.44
N LYS A 17 -34.99 -2.54 -2.53
CA LYS A 17 -35.95 -1.92 -3.49
C LYS A 17 -35.44 -0.54 -3.93
N LYS A 18 -34.48 -0.53 -4.86
CA LYS A 18 -34.53 0.24 -6.12
C LYS A 18 -33.22 0.00 -6.90
N THR A 19 -33.41 -0.34 -8.18
CA THR A 19 -32.39 -0.53 -9.24
C THR A 19 -31.65 -1.87 -9.25
N PRO A 20 -32.11 -2.87 -10.02
CA PRO A 20 -31.29 -4.03 -10.39
C PRO A 20 -30.30 -3.58 -11.47
N GLY A 21 -29.11 -3.15 -11.04
CA GLY A 21 -28.03 -2.76 -11.94
C GLY A 21 -27.11 -1.73 -11.29
N LEU A 22 -25.83 -2.07 -11.14
CA LEU A 22 -24.75 -1.24 -10.60
C LEU A 22 -24.76 -0.96 -9.08
N VAL A 23 -24.51 -2.02 -8.31
CA VAL A 23 -23.45 -1.92 -7.28
C VAL A 23 -22.49 -3.08 -7.53
N LYS A 24 -21.80 -3.04 -8.68
CA LYS A 24 -20.61 -3.88 -8.85
C LYS A 24 -19.54 -3.29 -7.93
N SER A 25 -19.44 -3.86 -6.72
CA SER A 25 -18.24 -3.87 -5.87
C SER A 25 -17.44 -2.56 -5.86
N SER A 26 -17.84 -1.61 -5.03
CA SER A 26 -16.99 -0.46 -4.65
C SER A 26 -15.81 -0.85 -3.75
N TYR A 27 -15.61 -2.14 -3.48
CA TYR A 27 -14.44 -2.63 -2.77
C TYR A 27 -13.23 -2.65 -3.72
N PRO A 28 -12.08 -2.12 -3.29
CA PRO A 28 -10.85 -2.23 -4.07
C PRO A 28 -10.56 -3.70 -4.32
N VAL A 29 -10.31 -4.05 -5.58
CA VAL A 29 -9.88 -5.40 -5.95
C VAL A 29 -8.44 -5.55 -5.48
N ALA A 30 -8.25 -6.24 -4.35
CA ALA A 30 -6.92 -6.60 -3.87
C ALA A 30 -6.28 -7.58 -4.86
N THR A 31 -5.07 -7.26 -5.33
CA THR A 31 -4.27 -8.19 -6.11
C THR A 31 -3.68 -9.26 -5.20
N ARG A 32 -3.12 -10.31 -5.83
CA ARG A 32 -2.35 -11.33 -5.09
C ARG A 32 -1.22 -10.63 -4.32
N PHE A 33 -0.88 -11.17 -3.15
CA PHE A 33 0.32 -10.78 -2.43
C PHE A 33 1.49 -10.79 -3.40
N GLU A 34 2.05 -9.61 -3.62
CA GLU A 34 3.05 -9.48 -4.66
C GLU A 34 4.38 -9.98 -4.10
N PHE A 35 4.95 -9.37 -3.06
CA PHE A 35 6.27 -9.80 -2.56
C PHE A 35 6.49 -9.47 -1.07
N PRO A 36 7.28 -10.29 -0.34
CA PRO A 36 7.84 -9.87 0.94
C PRO A 36 8.76 -8.67 0.71
N PHE A 37 8.64 -7.67 1.57
CA PHE A 37 9.46 -6.47 1.60
C PHE A 37 10.11 -6.39 2.98
N GLY A 38 11.31 -5.85 3.07
CA GLY A 38 12.06 -5.80 4.32
C GLY A 38 13.04 -4.66 4.30
N THR A 39 13.87 -4.60 5.34
CA THR A 39 14.90 -3.56 5.47
C THR A 39 15.73 -3.41 4.21
N THR A 40 15.75 -2.20 3.66
CA THR A 40 16.57 -1.83 2.50
C THR A 40 17.45 -0.61 2.80
N SER A 41 18.52 -0.45 2.03
CA SER A 41 19.40 0.74 2.10
C SER A 41 18.95 1.89 1.20
N SER A 42 18.09 1.62 0.21
CA SER A 42 17.65 2.58 -0.80
C SER A 42 16.18 2.91 -0.66
N TYR A 43 15.76 4.03 -1.26
CA TYR A 43 14.34 4.28 -1.45
C TYR A 43 13.82 3.49 -2.65
N HIS A 44 12.55 3.12 -2.60
CA HIS A 44 11.87 2.34 -3.60
C HIS A 44 10.55 3.01 -3.97
N ASN A 45 10.13 2.90 -5.23
CA ASN A 45 8.75 3.16 -5.58
C ASN A 45 8.15 2.05 -6.45
N TRP A 46 6.82 2.08 -6.52
CA TRP A 46 6.03 1.23 -7.38
C TRP A 46 5.06 2.11 -8.15
N LYS A 47 5.03 1.95 -9.48
CA LYS A 47 4.07 2.62 -10.37
C LYS A 47 3.09 1.56 -10.89
N PRO A 48 2.10 1.14 -10.08
CA PRO A 48 1.07 0.20 -10.52
C PRO A 48 0.16 0.79 -11.62
N GLU A 49 -0.73 -0.03 -12.18
CA GLU A 49 -1.75 0.42 -13.16
C GLU A 49 -2.56 1.63 -12.67
N ASN A 50 -3.05 2.43 -13.62
CA ASN A 50 -3.87 3.60 -13.34
C ASN A 50 -5.01 3.30 -12.36
N GLY A 51 -5.09 4.09 -11.28
CA GLY A 51 -6.12 3.99 -10.25
C GLY A 51 -5.84 2.99 -9.13
N ALA A 52 -4.70 2.30 -9.13
CA ALA A 52 -4.29 1.44 -8.02
C ALA A 52 -3.68 2.24 -6.86
N VAL A 53 -3.78 1.70 -5.64
CA VAL A 53 -3.05 2.17 -4.46
C VAL A 53 -2.02 1.13 -4.04
N VAL A 54 -0.92 1.57 -3.43
CA VAL A 54 0.06 0.64 -2.85
C VAL A 54 -0.29 0.45 -1.38
N VAL A 55 -0.44 -0.80 -0.95
CA VAL A 55 -0.74 -1.16 0.43
C VAL A 55 0.39 -2.01 0.99
N CYS A 56 0.90 -1.66 2.17
CA CYS A 56 1.87 -2.47 2.91
C CYS A 56 1.26 -2.94 4.22
N ILE A 57 1.27 -4.26 4.45
CA ILE A 57 1.02 -4.83 5.78
C ILE A 57 2.37 -4.87 6.50
N LEU A 58 2.44 -4.17 7.62
CA LEU A 58 3.66 -3.96 8.37
C LEU A 58 3.77 -4.96 9.51
N GLY A 59 4.96 -5.52 9.70
CA GLY A 59 5.30 -6.33 10.87
C GLY A 59 5.43 -5.48 12.13
N GLN A 60 5.53 -6.15 13.28
CA GLN A 60 5.86 -5.49 14.54
C GLN A 60 7.22 -4.81 14.46
N ASP A 61 7.35 -3.69 15.16
CA ASP A 61 8.54 -2.82 15.19
C ASP A 61 9.01 -2.36 13.80
N SER A 62 8.09 -2.24 12.84
CA SER A 62 8.42 -1.72 11.50
C SER A 62 8.66 -0.22 11.55
N GLU A 63 9.78 0.20 10.96
CA GLU A 63 10.18 1.59 10.74
C GLU A 63 10.28 1.85 9.25
N TRP A 64 9.55 2.85 8.79
CA TRP A 64 9.47 3.26 7.40
C TRP A 64 9.78 4.73 7.24
N TRP A 65 10.55 5.06 6.22
CA TRP A 65 10.78 6.44 5.80
C TRP A 65 10.11 6.67 4.46
N CYS A 66 9.41 7.80 4.32
CA CYS A 66 8.91 8.25 3.03
C CYS A 66 9.42 9.66 2.72
N SER A 67 9.62 9.92 1.45
CA SER A 67 10.05 11.22 0.96
C SER A 67 8.86 11.95 0.37
N ASP A 68 8.37 12.96 1.07
CA ASP A 68 7.14 13.69 0.73
C ASP A 68 7.31 14.45 -0.60
N GLY A 69 6.28 14.41 -1.45
CA GLY A 69 6.32 14.98 -2.80
C GLY A 69 7.14 14.20 -3.84
N SER A 70 7.89 13.16 -3.46
CA SER A 70 8.77 12.42 -4.38
C SER A 70 8.06 11.70 -5.53
N HIS A 71 6.73 11.48 -5.44
CA HIS A 71 5.91 10.93 -6.51
C HIS A 71 5.81 11.86 -7.74
N LYS A 72 6.14 13.15 -7.59
CA LYS A 72 6.14 14.15 -8.67
C LYS A 72 7.47 14.17 -9.44
N LEU A 73 8.49 13.50 -8.94
CA LEU A 73 9.81 13.51 -9.54
C LEU A 73 9.84 12.53 -10.72
N GLU A 74 10.13 13.07 -11.89
CA GLU A 74 10.42 12.30 -13.10
C GLU A 74 11.86 11.81 -13.05
N SER A 75 12.09 10.70 -12.34
CA SER A 75 13.37 9.99 -12.46
C SER A 75 13.14 8.50 -12.57
N GLU A 76 13.99 7.87 -13.36
CA GLU A 76 14.05 6.43 -13.53
C GLU A 76 15.13 5.84 -12.63
N GLY A 77 14.91 4.62 -12.18
CA GLY A 77 15.85 3.86 -11.33
C GLY A 77 15.93 2.42 -11.84
N PRO A 78 16.93 1.64 -11.41
CA PRO A 78 17.01 0.23 -11.79
C PRO A 78 15.77 -0.53 -11.29
N VAL A 79 15.19 -1.34 -12.18
CA VAL A 79 14.08 -2.25 -11.85
C VAL A 79 14.60 -3.37 -10.96
N LEU A 80 13.92 -3.62 -9.87
CA LEU A 80 14.23 -4.68 -8.92
C LEU A 80 13.47 -5.96 -9.27
N GLY A 81 13.89 -7.10 -8.72
CA GLY A 81 13.23 -8.40 -8.97
C GLY A 81 11.73 -8.42 -8.61
N HIS A 82 11.29 -7.53 -7.71
CA HIS A 82 9.88 -7.36 -7.33
C HIS A 82 9.13 -6.33 -8.20
N GLY A 83 9.76 -5.73 -9.22
CA GLY A 83 9.15 -4.78 -10.16
C GLY A 83 9.08 -3.33 -9.66
N GLY A 84 9.61 -3.03 -8.47
CA GLY A 84 9.80 -1.66 -8.00
C GLY A 84 11.08 -1.05 -8.56
N LEU A 85 11.22 0.27 -8.48
CA LEU A 85 12.44 0.98 -8.89
C LEU A 85 13.22 1.44 -7.65
N ALA A 86 14.54 1.25 -7.61
CA ALA A 86 15.39 1.77 -6.54
C ALA A 86 15.89 3.19 -6.84
N PHE A 87 15.99 4.03 -5.82
CA PHE A 87 16.52 5.39 -5.90
C PHE A 87 17.52 5.66 -4.77
N PRO A 88 18.68 6.27 -5.08
CA PRO A 88 19.58 6.78 -4.06
C PRO A 88 18.97 7.98 -3.32
N GLU A 89 19.30 8.12 -2.04
CA GLU A 89 18.81 9.18 -1.16
C GLU A 89 19.23 10.58 -1.62
N ALA A 90 20.37 10.71 -2.30
CA ALA A 90 20.83 11.99 -2.87
C ALA A 90 19.81 12.63 -3.85
N LEU A 91 19.01 11.81 -4.55
CA LEU A 91 17.95 12.32 -5.45
C LEU A 91 16.70 12.82 -4.71
N LEU A 92 16.70 12.72 -3.39
CA LEU A 92 15.58 13.06 -2.51
C LEU A 92 15.91 14.17 -1.52
N GLU A 93 17.11 14.77 -1.60
CA GLU A 93 17.55 15.82 -0.67
C GLU A 93 16.61 17.03 -0.62
N HIS A 94 15.90 17.31 -1.72
CA HIS A 94 14.93 18.40 -1.81
C HIS A 94 13.53 18.04 -1.31
N CYS A 95 13.27 16.76 -1.03
CA CYS A 95 11.98 16.26 -0.58
C CYS A 95 11.98 16.04 0.94
N PRO A 96 11.02 16.59 1.70
CA PRO A 96 10.95 16.38 3.14
C PRO A 96 10.86 14.91 3.51
N LYS A 97 11.72 14.45 4.42
CA LYS A 97 11.65 13.11 5.00
C LYS A 97 10.52 13.03 6.03
N ARG A 98 9.76 11.95 5.98
CA ARG A 98 8.76 11.58 7.00
C ARG A 98 9.09 10.18 7.51
N GLU A 99 8.93 10.00 8.82
CA GLU A 99 9.20 8.74 9.50
C GLU A 99 7.91 8.18 10.05
N VAL A 100 7.69 6.89 9.83
CA VAL A 100 6.50 6.15 10.26
C VAL A 100 6.99 4.95 11.06
N ASN A 101 6.65 4.94 12.35
CA ASN A 101 7.05 3.91 13.30
C ASN A 101 5.80 3.18 13.81
N MET A 102 5.74 1.87 13.59
CA MET A 102 4.58 1.04 13.94
C MET A 102 5.02 -0.13 14.83
N LYS A 103 4.86 0.04 16.15
CA LYS A 103 5.29 -0.96 17.15
C LYS A 103 4.53 -2.28 17.04
N ASP A 104 3.21 -2.22 16.91
CA ASP A 104 2.34 -3.41 16.90
C ASP A 104 2.07 -3.95 15.47
N GLY A 105 2.80 -3.44 14.48
CA GLY A 105 2.47 -3.61 13.07
C GLY A 105 1.32 -2.71 12.63
N GLY A 106 0.84 -2.89 11.40
CA GLY A 106 -0.23 -2.06 10.86
C GLY A 106 -0.37 -2.14 9.35
N VAL A 107 -1.07 -1.16 8.79
CA VAL A 107 -1.25 -1.02 7.34
C VAL A 107 -0.85 0.38 6.91
N LEU A 108 0.06 0.47 5.94
CA LEU A 108 0.44 1.71 5.30
C LEU A 108 -0.17 1.76 3.90
N ILE A 109 -0.92 2.82 3.62
CA ILE A 109 -1.51 3.09 2.30
C ILE A 109 -0.72 4.23 1.67
N MET A 110 -0.22 4.02 0.46
CA MET A 110 0.71 4.95 -0.20
C MET A 110 0.26 5.25 -1.62
N TYR A 111 0.57 6.48 -2.03
CA TYR A 111 0.37 6.93 -3.39
C TYR A 111 1.35 6.22 -4.35
N PRO A 112 0.90 5.74 -5.53
CA PRO A 112 1.77 5.24 -6.60
C PRO A 112 2.95 6.17 -6.91
N GLY A 113 4.16 5.64 -6.97
CA GLY A 113 5.36 6.41 -7.28
C GLY A 113 5.97 7.17 -6.11
N LEU A 114 5.33 7.22 -4.94
CA LEU A 114 5.93 7.73 -3.72
C LEU A 114 7.16 6.90 -3.36
N ARG A 115 8.28 7.56 -3.09
CA ARG A 115 9.53 6.90 -2.73
C ARG A 115 9.56 6.64 -1.24
N VAL A 116 9.72 5.37 -0.89
CA VAL A 116 9.67 4.88 0.48
C VAL A 116 10.77 3.86 0.75
N ARG A 117 11.16 3.70 2.01
CA ARG A 117 12.20 2.80 2.46
C ARG A 117 11.75 2.15 3.76
N GLU A 118 11.84 0.83 3.86
CA GLU A 118 11.74 0.15 5.14
C GLU A 118 13.14 0.14 5.77
N VAL A 119 13.28 0.78 6.92
CA VAL A 119 14.56 0.87 7.65
C VAL A 119 14.70 -0.29 8.62
N LYS A 120 13.60 -0.71 9.22
CA LYS A 120 13.54 -1.85 10.13
C LYS A 120 12.23 -2.59 9.92
N GLY A 121 12.29 -3.91 9.95
CA GLY A 121 11.09 -4.75 9.95
C GLY A 121 11.00 -5.67 8.74
N ARG A 122 9.83 -6.32 8.65
CA ARG A 122 9.43 -7.20 7.55
C ARG A 122 7.97 -6.90 7.24
N SER A 123 7.70 -6.54 6.01
CA SER A 123 6.39 -6.13 5.53
C SER A 123 5.97 -6.96 4.32
N PHE A 124 4.68 -6.96 4.01
CA PHE A 124 4.14 -7.51 2.79
C PHE A 124 3.51 -6.41 1.95
N MET A 125 3.88 -6.35 0.68
CA MET A 125 3.37 -5.32 -0.21
C MET A 125 2.34 -5.85 -1.21
N TYR A 126 1.35 -5.02 -1.46
CA TYR A 126 0.36 -5.17 -2.51
C TYR A 126 0.43 -3.96 -3.43
N ALA A 127 0.84 -4.21 -4.66
CA ALA A 127 0.64 -3.33 -5.78
C ALA A 127 -0.05 -4.15 -6.87
N ARG A 128 -0.73 -3.51 -7.81
CA ARG A 128 -1.19 -4.18 -9.03
C ARG A 128 -0.21 -3.85 -10.13
N ARG A 129 0.63 -4.80 -10.55
CA ARG A 129 1.49 -4.59 -11.73
C ARG A 129 0.68 -4.15 -12.94
N ALA A 130 1.26 -3.25 -13.73
CA ALA A 130 0.86 -3.07 -15.11
C ALA A 130 0.96 -4.39 -15.86
N ASN A 131 -0.16 -4.85 -16.41
CA ASN A 131 -0.17 -5.87 -17.44
C ASN A 131 0.65 -5.30 -18.59
N THR A 132 1.92 -5.67 -18.64
CA THR A 132 2.73 -5.55 -19.85
C THR A 132 2.21 -6.63 -20.80
N SER A 133 1.18 -6.28 -21.56
CA SER A 133 0.78 -6.99 -22.78
C SER A 133 1.85 -6.84 -23.85
#